data_AF-A0A534SWE6-F1
#
_entry.id   AF-A0A534SWE6-F1
#
_cell.length_a   1.000
_cell.length_b   1.000
_cell.length_c   1.000
_cell.angle_alpha   90.00
_cell.angle_beta   90.00
_cell.angle_gamma   90.00
#
_symmetry.space_group_name_H-M   'P 1'
#
loop_
_entity.id
_entity.type
_entity.pdbx_description
1 polymer ?
#
loop_
_entity_poly.entity_id
_entity_poly.type
_entity_poly.pdbx_seq_one_letter_code
_entity_poly.pdbx_strand_id
1 'polypeptide(L)'
;MAAPQRYSVVVAKDYLKFSAAHFIAYPGFREPLHGHNYQVSVRVEAELGPEGYVLDFGLVKRVAHELCRELDERVLLPLESDCLTAVRTEGAVEVITTGGERFCFPESDVRLLPIAHSSAEELAAYLLGRLRDALRAEAGGRAFVSLEVGVAEAPGQVAYCREAF
;
A
#
# COMPACT_ATOMS: atom_id res chain seq x y z
N MET A 1 -37.44 16.62 -3.21
CA MET A 1 -36.47 16.65 -2.10
C MET A 1 -35.09 16.73 -2.71
N ALA A 2 -34.21 17.60 -2.21
CA ALA A 2 -32.82 17.63 -2.68
C ALA A 2 -32.10 16.34 -2.26
N ALA A 3 -31.22 15.81 -3.10
CA ALA A 3 -30.41 14.65 -2.73
C ALA A 3 -29.55 14.99 -1.50
N PRO A 4 -29.34 14.04 -0.57
CA PRO A 4 -28.46 14.27 0.58
C PRO A 4 -27.04 14.60 0.10
N GLN A 5 -26.39 15.55 0.78
CA GLN A 5 -25.01 15.91 0.51
C GLN A 5 -24.09 14.75 0.91
N ARG A 6 -22.96 14.60 0.21
CA ARG A 6 -21.91 13.64 0.54
C ARG A 6 -20.58 14.36 0.69
N TYR A 7 -19.78 13.92 1.65
CA TYR A 7 -18.51 14.54 1.99
C TYR A 7 -17.37 13.54 1.88
N SER A 8 -16.26 13.99 1.33
CA SER A 8 -15.02 13.22 1.29
C SER A 8 -13.82 14.13 1.54
N VAL A 9 -12.77 13.57 2.12
CA VAL A 9 -11.48 14.23 2.30
C VAL A 9 -10.40 13.46 1.55
N VAL A 10 -9.43 14.18 0.98
CA VAL A 10 -8.29 13.61 0.26
C VAL A 10 -7.01 14.11 0.89
N VAL A 11 -6.08 13.20 1.18
CA VAL A 11 -4.72 13.48 1.64
C VAL A 11 -3.74 12.91 0.64
N ALA A 12 -3.06 13.81 -0.08
CA ALA A 12 -1.93 13.51 -0.94
C ALA A 12 -0.85 14.55 -0.62
N LYS A 13 0.17 14.13 0.14
CA LYS A 13 1.27 14.99 0.59
C LYS A 13 2.58 14.35 0.20
N ASP A 14 3.57 15.17 -0.15
CA ASP A 14 4.87 14.70 -0.67
C ASP A 14 5.63 13.76 0.28
N TYR A 15 5.34 13.78 1.59
CA TYR A 15 5.92 12.87 2.58
C TYR A 15 5.15 11.53 2.73
N LEU A 16 3.99 11.39 2.11
CA LEU A 16 3.27 10.12 2.01
C LEU A 16 3.85 9.32 0.85
N LYS A 17 5.10 8.88 1.02
CA LYS A 17 5.87 8.18 0.01
C LYS A 17 6.76 7.13 0.65
N PHE A 18 7.19 6.16 -0.15
CA PHE A 18 8.22 5.20 0.23
C PHE A 18 9.09 4.88 -0.98
N SER A 19 10.40 4.78 -0.77
CA SER A 19 11.38 4.39 -1.78
C SER A 19 11.68 2.91 -1.63
N ALA A 20 11.35 2.09 -2.62
CA ALA A 20 11.49 0.64 -2.50
C ALA A 20 11.95 -0.02 -3.79
N ALA A 21 12.70 -1.11 -3.62
CA ALA A 21 13.11 -1.98 -4.72
C ALA A 21 12.10 -3.11 -4.90
N HIS A 22 11.88 -3.53 -6.14
CA HIS A 22 11.00 -4.64 -6.49
C HIS A 22 11.31 -5.16 -7.90
N PHE A 23 10.59 -6.20 -8.29
CA PHE A 23 10.43 -6.63 -9.66
C PHE A 23 9.11 -7.40 -9.77
N ILE A 24 8.47 -7.28 -10.92
CA ILE A 24 7.31 -8.06 -11.34
C ILE A 24 7.75 -9.40 -11.92
N ALA A 25 7.07 -10.45 -11.50
CA ALA A 25 7.14 -11.78 -12.09
C ALA A 25 5.72 -12.37 -12.17
N TYR A 26 5.38 -12.92 -13.33
CA TYR A 26 4.14 -13.67 -13.59
C TYR A 26 4.44 -14.74 -14.65
N PRO A 27 3.55 -15.71 -14.92
CA PRO A 27 3.90 -16.83 -15.79
C PRO A 27 4.43 -16.41 -17.17
N GLY A 28 5.68 -16.79 -17.46
CA GLY A 28 6.37 -16.45 -18.71
C GLY A 28 7.05 -15.08 -18.76
N PHE A 29 7.02 -14.30 -17.67
CA PHE A 29 7.63 -12.98 -17.60
C PHE A 29 8.27 -12.71 -16.24
N ARG A 30 9.42 -12.04 -16.28
CA ARG A 30 10.08 -11.49 -15.10
C ARG A 30 10.88 -10.29 -15.54
N GLU A 31 10.72 -9.15 -14.88
CA GLU A 31 11.52 -7.96 -15.16
C GLU A 31 12.77 -7.89 -14.27
N PRO A 32 13.84 -7.18 -14.68
CA PRO A 32 15.00 -6.98 -13.83
C PRO A 32 14.65 -6.23 -12.52
N LEU A 33 15.38 -6.54 -11.45
CA LEU A 33 15.31 -5.79 -10.20
C LEU A 33 15.60 -4.31 -10.44
N HIS A 34 14.71 -3.46 -9.93
CA HIS A 34 14.85 -2.00 -9.94
C HIS A 34 14.08 -1.42 -8.74
N GLY A 35 13.71 -0.13 -8.77
CA GLY A 35 12.92 0.47 -7.71
C GLY A 35 12.27 1.79 -8.10
N HIS A 36 11.38 2.24 -7.21
CA HIS A 36 10.59 3.46 -7.40
C HIS A 36 10.55 4.30 -6.12
N ASN A 37 10.23 5.58 -6.32
CA ASN A 37 9.77 6.46 -5.26
C ASN A 37 8.24 6.47 -5.30
N TYR A 38 7.61 5.53 -4.60
CA TYR A 38 6.17 5.38 -4.60
C TYR A 38 5.51 6.54 -3.87
N GLN A 39 4.47 7.13 -4.47
CA GLN A 39 3.66 8.18 -3.84
C GLN A 39 2.29 7.62 -3.47
N VAL A 40 1.87 7.85 -2.22
CA VAL A 40 0.60 7.38 -1.66
C VAL A 40 -0.38 8.53 -1.49
N SER A 41 -1.64 8.27 -1.83
CA SER A 41 -2.78 9.15 -1.55
C SER A 41 -3.89 8.38 -0.86
N VAL A 42 -4.65 9.08 -0.01
CA VAL A 42 -5.79 8.51 0.72
C VAL A 42 -7.02 9.36 0.50
N ARG A 43 -8.15 8.72 0.19
CA ARG A 43 -9.48 9.33 0.17
C ARG A 43 -10.37 8.61 1.18
N VAL A 44 -11.07 9.41 2.00
CA VAL A 44 -12.03 8.93 3.00
C VAL A 44 -13.37 9.58 2.72
N GLU A 45 -14.42 8.78 2.61
CA GLU A 45 -15.81 9.23 2.52
C GLU A 45 -16.55 8.78 3.79
N ALA A 46 -17.21 9.72 4.48
CA ALA A 46 -18.03 9.48 5.66
C ALA A 46 -18.96 10.67 5.90
N GLU A 47 -19.97 10.48 6.74
CA GLU A 47 -20.81 11.58 7.23
C GLU A 47 -20.01 12.54 8.12
N LEU A 48 -20.41 13.82 8.12
CA LEU A 48 -19.81 14.80 9.03
C LEU A 48 -20.10 14.44 10.49
N GLY A 49 -19.07 14.58 11.32
CA GLY A 49 -19.21 14.49 12.76
C GLY A 49 -19.83 15.72 13.41
N PRO A 50 -20.12 15.64 14.71
CA PRO A 50 -20.51 16.81 15.50
C PRO A 50 -19.47 17.94 15.44
N GLU A 51 -18.20 17.62 15.19
CA GLU A 51 -17.09 18.57 14.96
C GLU A 51 -17.11 19.21 13.57
N GLY A 52 -17.93 18.71 12.65
CA GLY A 52 -18.03 19.21 11.28
C GLY A 52 -17.00 18.63 10.29
N TYR A 53 -16.31 17.53 10.65
CA TYR A 53 -15.33 16.86 9.79
C TYR A 53 -15.82 15.49 9.32
N VAL A 54 -15.38 15.07 8.14
CA VAL A 54 -15.44 13.66 7.71
C VAL A 54 -14.53 12.83 8.62
N LEU A 55 -13.29 13.29 8.75
CA LEU A 55 -12.27 12.76 9.65
C LEU A 55 -11.17 13.83 9.82
N ASP A 56 -10.48 13.84 10.96
CA ASP A 56 -9.33 14.72 11.18
C ASP A 56 -8.19 14.38 10.19
N PHE A 57 -7.75 15.37 9.42
CA PHE A 57 -6.61 15.24 8.52
C PHE A 57 -5.33 14.80 9.23
N GLY A 58 -5.11 15.21 10.48
CA GLY A 58 -3.96 14.81 11.29
C GLY A 58 -3.91 13.31 11.52
N LEU A 59 -5.06 12.68 11.80
CA LEU A 59 -5.17 11.22 11.94
C LEU A 59 -4.84 10.53 10.60
N VAL A 60 -5.48 10.94 9.50
CA VAL A 60 -5.25 10.34 8.18
C VAL A 60 -3.77 10.45 7.77
N LYS A 61 -3.16 11.63 7.97
CA LYS A 61 -1.74 11.86 7.67
C LYS A 61 -0.82 10.96 8.50
N ARG A 62 -1.04 10.86 9.81
CA ARG A 62 -0.23 10.04 10.71
C ARG A 62 -0.27 8.58 10.29
N VAL A 63 -1.47 8.01 10.17
CA VAL A 63 -1.65 6.59 9.81
C VAL A 63 -1.05 6.30 8.43
N ALA A 64 -1.37 7.11 7.42
CA ALA A 64 -0.83 6.89 6.08
C ALA A 64 0.71 7.00 6.04
N HIS A 65 1.29 7.93 6.79
CA HIS A 65 2.74 8.11 6.85
C HIS A 65 3.43 6.94 7.56
N GLU A 66 2.87 6.44 8.66
CA GLU A 66 3.39 5.27 9.37
C GLU A 66 3.41 4.03 8.45
N LEU A 67 2.33 3.79 7.70
CA LEU A 67 2.28 2.69 6.73
C LEU A 67 3.32 2.85 5.61
N CYS A 68 3.54 4.07 5.10
CA CYS A 68 4.61 4.31 4.13
C CYS A 68 5.99 3.98 4.72
N ARG A 69 6.26 4.39 5.96
CA ARG A 69 7.54 4.15 6.64
C ARG A 69 7.85 2.67 6.86
N GLU A 70 6.84 1.80 6.94
CA GLU A 70 7.06 0.35 7.05
C GLU A 70 7.65 -0.26 5.77
N LEU A 71 7.36 0.35 4.62
CA LEU A 71 7.78 -0.08 3.28
C LEU A 71 9.02 0.68 2.77
N ASP A 72 9.34 1.81 3.37
CA ASP A 72 10.43 2.70 2.97
C ASP A 72 11.81 2.04 3.15
N GLU A 73 12.66 2.20 2.13
CA GLU A 73 14.01 1.63 2.04
C GLU A 73 14.03 0.10 2.17
N ARG A 74 13.13 -0.59 1.45
CA ARG A 74 13.02 -2.05 1.47
C ARG A 74 12.93 -2.66 0.07
N VAL A 75 13.25 -3.95 -0.03
CA VAL A 75 12.88 -4.82 -1.15
C VAL A 75 11.51 -5.42 -0.87
N LEU A 76 10.54 -5.16 -1.73
CA LEU A 76 9.18 -5.69 -1.60
C LEU A 76 9.07 -7.01 -2.36
N LEU A 77 8.76 -8.08 -1.63
CA LEU A 77 8.63 -9.42 -2.20
C LEU A 77 7.21 -9.96 -1.95
N PRO A 78 6.49 -10.37 -3.02
CA PRO A 78 5.16 -10.95 -2.90
C PRO A 78 5.24 -12.39 -2.37
N LEU A 79 4.70 -12.63 -1.17
CA LEU A 79 4.70 -13.93 -0.50
C LEU A 79 3.73 -14.92 -1.13
N GLU A 80 2.69 -14.43 -1.81
CA GLU A 80 1.63 -15.24 -2.42
C GLU A 80 1.85 -15.43 -3.94
N SER A 81 3.04 -15.09 -4.44
CA SER A 81 3.38 -15.25 -5.85
C SER A 81 3.39 -16.73 -6.27
N ASP A 82 2.82 -17.02 -7.43
CA ASP A 82 2.91 -18.33 -8.09
C ASP A 82 4.22 -18.49 -8.90
N CYS A 83 5.00 -17.41 -9.03
CA CYS A 83 6.21 -17.36 -9.83
C CYS A 83 7.50 -17.21 -9.01
N LEU A 84 7.39 -16.96 -7.71
CA LEU A 84 8.51 -16.77 -6.79
C LEU A 84 8.36 -17.67 -5.58
N THR A 85 9.46 -18.25 -5.13
CA THR A 85 9.57 -18.84 -3.79
C THR A 85 10.53 -18.00 -2.98
N ALA A 86 10.04 -17.34 -1.93
CA ALA A 86 10.83 -16.56 -1.00
C ALA A 86 10.88 -17.26 0.37
N VAL A 87 12.08 -17.59 0.85
CA VAL A 87 12.29 -18.32 2.10
C VAL A 87 13.26 -17.55 2.98
N ARG A 88 12.90 -17.41 4.27
CA ARG A 88 13.82 -16.89 5.28
C ARG A 88 14.86 -17.96 5.62
N THR A 89 16.12 -17.58 5.54
CA THR A 89 17.27 -18.37 5.97
C THR A 89 18.00 -17.64 7.10
N GLU A 90 19.19 -18.09 7.50
CA GLU A 90 19.92 -17.50 8.63
C GLU A 90 20.36 -16.05 8.32
N GLY A 91 19.54 -15.08 8.71
CA GLY A 91 19.77 -13.64 8.52
C GLY A 91 19.49 -13.11 7.11
N ALA A 92 18.91 -13.92 6.23
CA ALA A 92 18.67 -13.58 4.83
C ALA A 92 17.29 -14.04 4.34
N VAL A 93 16.89 -13.52 3.18
CA VAL A 93 15.77 -14.00 2.39
C VAL A 93 16.31 -14.43 1.04
N GLU A 94 16.17 -15.71 0.74
CA GLU A 94 16.50 -16.29 -0.56
C GLU A 94 15.25 -16.35 -1.44
N VAL A 95 15.38 -15.90 -2.68
CA VAL A 95 14.30 -15.91 -3.68
C VAL A 95 14.73 -16.71 -4.88
N ILE A 96 13.89 -17.65 -5.31
CA ILE A 96 14.06 -18.42 -6.53
C ILE A 96 12.83 -18.18 -7.41
N THR A 97 13.05 -17.77 -8.65
CA THR A 97 12.00 -17.60 -9.67
C THR A 97 11.69 -18.95 -10.34
N THR A 98 10.53 -19.07 -10.98
CA THR A 98 10.21 -20.21 -11.85
C THR A 98 11.17 -20.37 -13.05
N GLY A 99 11.84 -19.29 -13.46
CA GLY A 99 12.91 -19.29 -14.46
C GLY A 99 14.27 -19.77 -13.93
N GLY A 100 14.42 -19.98 -12.62
CA GLY A 100 15.64 -20.47 -11.98
C GLY A 100 16.63 -19.38 -11.56
N GLU A 101 16.34 -18.10 -11.79
CA GLU A 101 17.11 -16.99 -11.24
C GLU A 101 17.05 -16.95 -9.71
N ARG A 102 18.13 -16.46 -9.09
CA ARG A 102 18.28 -16.45 -7.64
C ARG A 102 18.65 -15.06 -7.14
N PHE A 103 18.04 -14.67 -6.04
CA PHE A 103 18.38 -13.48 -5.28
C PHE A 103 18.59 -13.84 -3.81
N CYS A 104 19.45 -13.10 -3.13
CA CYS A 104 19.66 -13.22 -1.70
C CYS A 104 19.81 -11.81 -1.12
N PHE A 105 18.94 -11.47 -0.18
CA PHE A 105 18.90 -10.16 0.48
C PHE A 105 19.04 -10.35 1.99
N PRO A 106 19.66 -9.39 2.72
CA PRO A 106 19.56 -9.37 4.17
C PRO A 106 18.10 -9.34 4.62
N GLU A 107 17.75 -10.10 5.65
CA GLU A 107 16.37 -10.15 6.15
C GLU A 107 15.85 -8.78 6.60
N SER A 108 16.74 -7.92 7.11
CA SER A 108 16.44 -6.54 7.52
C SER A 108 15.92 -5.65 6.39
N ASP A 109 16.32 -5.97 5.17
CA ASP A 109 16.12 -5.13 3.98
C ASP A 109 14.86 -5.56 3.22
N VAL A 110 14.22 -6.65 3.62
CA VAL A 110 13.08 -7.24 2.91
C VAL A 110 11.77 -6.99 3.65
N ARG A 111 10.71 -6.71 2.87
CA ARG A 111 9.32 -6.85 3.29
C ARG A 111 8.65 -7.93 2.45
N LEU A 112 8.34 -9.04 3.12
CA LEU A 112 7.46 -10.07 2.58
C LEU A 112 6.02 -9.59 2.77
N LEU A 113 5.31 -9.37 1.66
CA LEU A 113 3.95 -8.84 1.66
C LEU A 113 2.96 -9.95 1.26
N PRO A 114 1.77 -10.04 1.90
CA PRO A 114 0.72 -11.01 1.54
C PRO A 114 -0.02 -10.55 0.27
N ILE A 115 0.71 -10.54 -0.83
CA ILE A 115 0.27 -10.15 -2.18
C ILE A 115 0.89 -11.12 -3.18
N ALA A 116 0.28 -11.26 -4.35
CA ALA A 116 0.73 -12.14 -5.43
C ALA A 116 1.76 -11.44 -6.34
N HIS A 117 1.60 -10.13 -6.54
CA HIS A 117 2.50 -9.31 -7.34
C HIS A 117 2.84 -8.01 -6.60
N SER A 118 4.06 -7.51 -6.77
CA SER A 118 4.49 -6.21 -6.24
C SER A 118 4.06 -5.04 -7.13
N SER A 119 2.88 -5.14 -7.77
CA SER A 119 2.35 -4.09 -8.65
C SER A 119 1.74 -2.94 -7.85
N ALA A 120 1.60 -1.77 -8.48
CA ALA A 120 0.97 -0.62 -7.84
C ALA A 120 -0.48 -0.92 -7.37
N GLU A 121 -1.23 -1.74 -8.10
CA GLU A 121 -2.60 -2.15 -7.76
C GLU A 121 -2.65 -2.98 -6.48
N GLU A 122 -1.82 -4.02 -6.37
CA GLU A 122 -1.81 -4.88 -5.19
C GLU A 122 -1.20 -4.17 -3.97
N LEU A 123 -0.20 -3.30 -4.18
CA LEU A 123 0.28 -2.42 -3.12
C LEU A 123 -0.81 -1.46 -2.62
N ALA A 124 -1.64 -0.92 -3.52
CA ALA A 124 -2.78 -0.08 -3.14
C ALA A 124 -3.82 -0.87 -2.34
N ALA A 125 -4.12 -2.11 -2.73
CA ALA A 125 -5.04 -2.98 -1.99
C ALA A 125 -4.50 -3.37 -0.61
N TYR A 126 -3.22 -3.74 -0.54
CA TYR A 126 -2.53 -4.04 0.72
C TYR A 126 -2.56 -2.84 1.68
N LEU A 127 -2.17 -1.66 1.20
CA LEU A 127 -2.20 -0.44 2.00
C LEU A 127 -3.62 -0.03 2.40
N LEU A 128 -4.62 -0.24 1.53
CA LEU A 128 -6.03 0.03 1.85
C LEU A 128 -6.51 -0.81 3.03
N GLY A 129 -6.22 -2.12 3.03
CA GLY A 129 -6.57 -3.01 4.13
C GLY A 129 -5.94 -2.57 5.45
N ARG A 130 -4.62 -2.29 5.43
CA ARG A 130 -3.88 -1.79 6.60
C ARG A 130 -4.40 -0.44 7.10
N LEU A 131 -4.68 0.49 6.19
CA LEU A 131 -5.23 1.81 6.49
C LEU A 131 -6.61 1.69 7.13
N ARG A 132 -7.51 0.88 6.55
CA ARG A 132 -8.86 0.64 7.09
C ARG A 132 -8.79 0.17 8.54
N ASP A 133 -7.95 -0.82 8.81
CA ASP A 133 -7.87 -1.43 10.13
C ASP A 133 -7.33 -0.43 11.17
N ALA A 134 -6.28 0.33 10.81
CA ALA A 134 -5.74 1.38 11.67
C ALA A 134 -6.72 2.55 11.90
N LEU A 135 -7.40 3.02 10.85
CA LEU A 135 -8.40 4.09 10.98
C LEU A 135 -9.60 3.64 11.83
N ARG A 136 -10.07 2.39 11.67
CA ARG A 136 -11.18 1.87 12.50
C ARG A 136 -10.81 1.80 13.98
N ALA A 137 -9.55 1.53 14.31
CA ALA A 137 -9.09 1.49 15.69
C ALA A 137 -9.06 2.88 16.35
N GLU A 138 -8.84 3.95 15.58
CA GLU A 138 -8.59 5.30 16.11
C GLU A 138 -9.68 6.34 15.80
N ALA A 139 -10.59 6.06 14.86
CA ALA A 139 -11.59 7.04 14.40
C ALA A 139 -12.82 7.19 15.31
N GLY A 140 -12.75 6.70 16.55
CA GLY A 140 -13.82 6.90 17.55
C GLY A 140 -15.18 6.35 17.13
N GLY A 141 -15.22 5.26 16.35
CA GLY A 141 -16.46 4.65 15.87
C GLY A 141 -17.08 5.32 14.64
N ARG A 142 -16.35 6.22 13.95
CA ARG A 142 -16.78 6.81 12.66
C ARG A 142 -17.17 5.71 11.67
N ALA A 143 -18.39 5.78 11.15
CA ALA A 143 -18.83 4.93 10.05
C ALA A 143 -18.31 5.49 8.72
N PHE A 144 -17.42 4.74 8.07
CA PHE A 144 -16.95 5.08 6.73
C PHE A 144 -17.96 4.62 5.67
N VAL A 145 -18.18 5.43 4.65
CA VAL A 145 -18.92 5.06 3.43
C VAL A 145 -17.97 4.38 2.44
N SER A 146 -16.76 4.92 2.31
CA SER A 146 -15.70 4.26 1.53
C SER A 146 -14.32 4.77 1.90
N LEU A 147 -13.33 3.92 1.62
CA LEU A 147 -11.91 4.24 1.70
C LEU A 147 -11.27 3.93 0.36
N GLU A 148 -10.31 4.74 -0.04
CA GLU A 148 -9.55 4.54 -1.27
C GLU A 148 -8.09 4.92 -1.05
N VAL A 149 -7.18 4.07 -1.53
CA VAL A 149 -5.75 4.32 -1.54
C VAL A 149 -5.28 4.36 -2.98
N GLY A 150 -4.52 5.39 -3.32
CA GLY A 150 -3.78 5.48 -4.57
C GLY A 150 -2.29 5.25 -4.35
N VAL A 151 -1.65 4.45 -5.20
CA VAL A 151 -0.20 4.22 -5.22
C VAL A 151 0.33 4.56 -6.61
N ALA A 152 1.27 5.49 -6.68
CA ALA A 152 1.94 5.90 -7.92
C ALA A 152 3.38 5.42 -7.92
N GLU A 153 3.80 4.67 -8.94
CA GLU A 153 5.19 4.23 -9.13
C GLU A 153 6.04 5.28 -9.86
N ALA A 154 5.38 6.16 -10.63
CA ALA A 154 6.01 7.25 -11.36
C ALA A 154 5.01 8.40 -11.58
N PRO A 155 5.49 9.64 -11.84
CA PRO A 155 4.60 10.75 -12.18
C PRO A 155 3.70 10.41 -13.37
N GLY A 156 2.38 10.54 -13.18
CA GLY A 156 1.37 10.23 -14.19
C GLY A 156 0.94 8.76 -14.27
N GLN A 157 1.48 7.87 -13.43
CA GLN A 157 1.15 6.44 -13.40
C GLN A 157 0.71 6.06 -11.98
N VAL A 158 -0.60 5.86 -11.78
CA VAL A 158 -1.20 5.65 -10.46
C VAL A 158 -2.26 4.56 -10.53
N ALA A 159 -2.17 3.59 -9.63
CA ALA A 159 -3.22 2.63 -9.36
C ALA A 159 -4.05 3.07 -8.15
N TYR A 160 -5.36 2.80 -8.18
CA TYR A 160 -6.26 3.04 -7.06
C TYR A 160 -6.98 1.76 -6.66
N CYS A 161 -7.03 1.49 -5.36
CA CYS A 161 -7.91 0.48 -4.79
C CYS A 161 -8.95 1.19 -3.90
N ARG A 162 -10.22 0.80 -4.04
CA ARG A 162 -11.34 1.37 -3.28
C ARG A 162 -12.19 0.27 -2.66
N GLU A 163 -12.60 0.49 -1.42
CA GLU A 163 -13.54 -0.36 -0.67
C GLU A 163 -14.70 0.51 -0.19
N ALA A 164 -15.94 0.05 -0.41
CA ALA A 164 -17.16 0.69 0.07
C ALA A 164 -17.83 -0.18 1.14
N PHE A 165 -18.54 0.46 2.08
CA PHE A 165 -19.15 -0.19 3.24
C PHE A 165 -20.66 0.05 3.31
#